data_AF-A0A8K0XT31-F1
#
_entry.id   AF-A0A8K0XT31-F1
#
_cell.length_a   1.000
_cell.length_b   1.000
_cell.length_c   1.000
_cell.angle_alpha   90.00
_cell.angle_beta   90.00
_cell.angle_gamma   90.00
#
_symmetry.space_group_name_H-M   'P 1'
#
loop_
_entity.id
_entity.type
_entity.pdbx_description
1 polymer ?
#
loop_
_entity_poly.entity_id
_entity_poly.type
_entity_poly.pdbx_seq_one_letter_code
_entity_poly.pdbx_strand_id
1 'polypeptide(L)'
;MMFSKALVAVVALLVAGSSSAPIKHRREVPQEHSHEKIITVVRASLNLNNPDQIQDPIFALLGDAAAAAGAGKITDLACLQQAVADQAFTNAKAANDTEGMTNALIFRALERNTGKVGLASELCTQTAKNPEIQALTQHQDPASENAAATNKAIALELAKQIASVGGDPLDALLSGTFAPGDVNDATGKGNTCDDADDKEGCIFTQNLLVPDLTEDEIKAAVGNNTAVDQVDNNADEGADGDDKAHEG
;
A
#
# COMPACT_ATOMS: atom_id res chain seq x y z
N MET A 1 -42.56 54.97 48.38
CA MET A 1 -42.90 54.83 46.95
C MET A 1 -41.74 55.46 46.20
N MET A 2 -40.78 54.69 45.70
CA MET A 2 -40.76 53.93 44.43
C MET A 2 -39.75 54.62 43.49
N PHE A 3 -39.07 53.81 42.68
CA PHE A 3 -38.20 54.17 41.55
C PHE A 3 -36.73 54.54 41.85
N SER A 4 -35.87 53.54 41.83
CA SER A 4 -34.86 53.39 40.75
C SER A 4 -33.94 52.21 41.02
N LYS A 5 -34.50 50.99 40.91
CA LYS A 5 -33.75 49.74 40.76
C LYS A 5 -33.77 49.36 39.27
N ALA A 6 -33.08 50.10 38.41
CA ALA A 6 -33.02 49.76 36.98
C ALA A 6 -31.92 50.53 36.23
N LEU A 7 -30.65 50.44 36.61
CA LEU A 7 -29.56 50.92 35.71
C LEU A 7 -28.15 50.38 36.01
N VAL A 8 -27.99 49.14 36.50
CA VAL A 8 -26.62 48.56 36.67
C VAL A 8 -26.49 47.16 36.06
N ALA A 9 -27.51 46.64 35.38
CA ALA A 9 -27.53 45.27 34.87
C ALA A 9 -27.47 45.17 33.33
N VAL A 10 -26.59 45.93 32.67
CA VAL A 10 -26.40 45.84 31.19
C VAL A 10 -24.93 45.68 30.75
N VAL A 11 -23.95 45.67 31.65
CA VAL A 11 -22.54 45.42 31.30
C VAL A 11 -22.08 44.04 31.80
N ALA A 12 -22.88 43.00 31.53
CA ALA A 12 -22.59 41.63 31.97
C ALA A 12 -22.70 40.57 30.85
N LEU A 13 -22.81 40.96 29.59
CA LEU A 13 -22.82 40.02 28.46
C LEU A 13 -22.01 40.61 27.30
N LEU A 14 -20.72 40.31 27.20
CA LEU A 14 -19.95 40.37 25.94
C LEU A 14 -18.53 39.76 26.01
N VAL A 15 -18.25 38.84 26.95
CA VAL A 15 -16.98 38.06 26.93
C VAL A 15 -17.28 36.58 27.17
N ALA A 16 -18.02 35.98 26.25
CA ALA A 16 -18.14 34.54 26.13
C ALA A 16 -18.20 34.20 24.65
N GLY A 17 -17.12 33.63 24.10
CA GLY A 17 -17.11 33.18 22.72
C GLY A 17 -15.76 33.23 22.02
N SER A 18 -14.72 32.66 22.62
CA SER A 18 -13.53 32.23 21.84
C SER A 18 -12.95 30.97 22.44
N SER A 19 -13.81 29.97 22.66
CA SER A 19 -13.35 28.59 22.78
C SER A 19 -13.00 28.14 21.36
N SER A 20 -11.79 28.43 20.92
CA SER A 20 -11.17 27.71 19.81
C SER A 20 -11.00 26.28 20.28
N ALA A 21 -12.04 25.47 20.14
CA ALA A 21 -11.90 24.03 20.25
C ALA A 21 -10.82 23.64 19.25
N PRO A 22 -9.76 22.91 19.66
CA PRO A 22 -8.84 22.36 18.69
C PRO A 22 -9.69 21.51 17.75
N ILE A 23 -9.68 21.85 16.46
CA ILE A 23 -10.26 21.01 15.43
C ILE A 23 -9.52 19.67 15.57
N LYS A 24 -10.20 18.67 16.13
CA LYS A 24 -9.73 17.29 16.24
C LYS A 24 -9.82 16.57 14.90
N HIS A 25 -9.71 17.29 13.79
CA HIS A 25 -9.21 16.65 12.59
C HIS A 25 -7.72 16.54 12.84
N ARG A 26 -7.29 15.32 13.19
CA ARG A 26 -5.97 14.88 12.77
C ARG A 26 -5.84 15.36 11.33
N ARG A 27 -4.75 16.05 11.00
CA ARG A 27 -4.40 16.19 9.59
C ARG A 27 -4.13 14.76 9.13
N GLU A 28 -5.20 14.09 8.71
CA GLU A 28 -5.12 12.97 7.79
C GLU A 28 -4.42 13.56 6.58
N VAL A 29 -3.21 13.07 6.36
CA VAL A 29 -2.37 13.59 5.31
C VAL A 29 -2.84 12.88 4.04
N PRO A 30 -3.06 13.56 2.90
CA PRO A 30 -4.28 13.34 2.12
C PRO A 30 -4.36 12.07 1.26
N GLN A 31 -3.69 10.98 1.62
CA GLN A 31 -3.57 9.75 0.83
C GLN A 31 -3.80 8.47 1.65
N GLU A 32 -3.92 8.52 2.98
CA GLU A 32 -3.79 7.33 3.81
C GLU A 32 -4.83 6.26 3.45
N HIS A 33 -6.07 6.66 3.17
CA HIS A 33 -7.16 5.75 2.82
C HIS A 33 -7.33 5.51 1.32
N SER A 34 -6.39 5.96 0.49
CA SER A 34 -6.45 5.78 -0.96
C SER A 34 -6.51 4.31 -1.39
N HIS A 35 -5.86 3.43 -0.64
CA HIS A 35 -5.75 1.99 -0.90
C HIS A 35 -6.48 1.13 0.15
N GLU A 36 -7.64 1.59 0.66
CA GLU A 36 -8.27 1.03 1.86
C GLU A 36 -8.54 -0.49 1.82
N LYS A 37 -8.83 -1.08 0.65
CA LYS A 37 -8.99 -2.55 0.54
C LYS A 37 -7.73 -3.30 0.98
N ILE A 38 -6.55 -2.82 0.60
CA ILE A 38 -5.25 -3.41 0.96
C ILE A 38 -5.01 -3.23 2.47
N ILE A 39 -5.26 -2.01 2.95
CA ILE A 39 -5.04 -1.63 4.35
C ILE A 39 -5.94 -2.45 5.28
N THR A 40 -7.18 -2.72 4.88
CA THR A 40 -8.13 -3.55 5.62
C THR A 40 -7.61 -4.97 5.81
N VAL A 41 -7.08 -5.59 4.76
CA VAL A 41 -6.49 -6.94 4.84
C VAL A 41 -5.24 -6.93 5.73
N VAL A 42 -4.33 -5.96 5.53
CA VAL A 42 -3.12 -5.83 6.36
C VAL A 42 -3.47 -5.60 7.84
N ARG A 43 -4.51 -4.82 8.13
CA ARG A 43 -5.02 -4.57 9.48
C ARG A 43 -5.52 -5.85 10.13
N ALA A 44 -6.29 -6.66 9.40
CA ALA A 44 -6.74 -7.96 9.89
C ALA A 44 -5.55 -8.87 10.21
N SER A 45 -4.60 -9.00 9.27
CA SER A 45 -3.41 -9.84 9.42
C SER A 45 -2.49 -9.38 10.56
N LEU A 46 -2.23 -8.08 10.70
CA LEU A 46 -1.43 -7.51 11.80
C LEU A 46 -2.06 -7.86 13.16
N ASN A 47 -3.37 -7.74 13.29
CA ASN A 47 -4.08 -7.94 14.56
C ASN A 47 -4.13 -9.40 15.03
N LEU A 48 -3.79 -10.38 14.18
CA LEU A 48 -3.65 -11.77 14.61
C LEU A 48 -2.53 -11.95 15.65
N ASN A 49 -1.44 -11.19 15.51
CA ASN A 49 -0.35 -11.13 16.48
C ASN A 49 0.46 -9.85 16.28
N ASN A 50 0.34 -8.91 17.23
CA ASN A 50 0.91 -7.57 17.17
C ASN A 50 1.78 -7.29 18.41
N PRO A 51 2.99 -7.87 18.49
CA PRO A 51 3.86 -7.74 19.67
C PRO A 51 4.36 -6.32 19.91
N ASP A 52 4.46 -5.52 18.84
CA ASP A 52 4.91 -4.13 18.87
C ASP A 52 3.79 -3.15 19.20
N GLN A 53 2.55 -3.62 19.38
CA GLN A 53 1.41 -2.78 19.77
C GLN A 53 1.18 -1.61 18.79
N ILE A 54 1.44 -1.84 17.50
CA ILE A 54 1.18 -0.88 16.43
C ILE A 54 -0.34 -0.64 16.39
N GLN A 55 -0.77 0.62 16.40
CA GLN A 55 -2.20 0.93 16.59
C GLN A 55 -3.03 0.56 15.37
N ASP A 56 -2.56 0.95 14.18
CA ASP A 56 -3.24 0.70 12.92
C ASP A 56 -2.22 0.82 11.76
N PRO A 57 -2.29 -0.01 10.71
CA PRO A 57 -1.42 0.11 9.54
C PRO A 57 -1.45 1.48 8.87
N ILE A 58 -2.57 2.21 8.96
CA ILE A 58 -2.73 3.53 8.34
C ILE A 58 -1.62 4.51 8.76
N PHE A 59 -1.18 4.44 10.02
CA PHE A 59 -0.11 5.28 10.55
C PHE A 59 1.25 5.04 9.89
N ALA A 60 1.42 3.92 9.21
CA ALA A 60 2.67 3.61 8.53
C ALA A 60 2.74 4.17 7.11
N LEU A 61 1.63 4.71 6.57
CA LEU A 61 1.58 5.43 5.29
C LEU A 61 1.74 6.95 5.47
N LEU A 62 1.86 7.38 6.73
CA LEU A 62 2.02 8.76 7.13
C LEU A 62 3.47 9.22 7.17
N GLY A 63 3.64 10.55 7.10
CA GLY A 63 4.89 11.20 7.49
C GLY A 63 5.17 11.02 8.98
N ASP A 64 6.45 11.05 9.37
CA ASP A 64 6.91 10.64 10.71
C ASP A 64 6.19 11.33 11.86
N ALA A 65 5.90 12.62 11.74
CA ALA A 65 5.21 13.37 12.78
C ALA A 65 3.84 12.76 13.14
N ALA A 66 3.10 12.26 12.14
CA ALA A 66 1.79 11.65 12.34
C ALA A 66 1.90 10.14 12.60
N ALA A 67 2.88 9.47 11.97
CA ALA A 67 3.18 8.05 12.18
C ALA A 67 3.49 7.73 13.65
N ALA A 68 4.17 8.64 14.35
CA ALA A 68 4.50 8.50 15.78
C ALA A 68 3.27 8.23 16.67
N ALA A 69 2.08 8.71 16.30
CA ALA A 69 0.86 8.51 17.07
C ALA A 69 0.36 7.06 17.07
N GLY A 70 0.78 6.25 16.10
CA GLY A 70 0.36 4.86 15.94
C GLY A 70 1.48 3.82 15.94
N ALA A 71 2.73 4.26 16.08
CA ALA A 71 3.91 3.40 15.92
C ALA A 71 4.06 2.29 16.98
N GLY A 72 3.33 2.38 18.10
CA GLY A 72 3.47 1.43 19.20
C GLY A 72 4.88 1.46 19.78
N LYS A 73 5.58 0.32 19.73
CA LYS A 73 6.97 0.17 20.18
C LYS A 73 8.01 0.47 19.10
N ILE A 74 7.59 0.71 17.86
CA ILE A 74 8.52 1.05 16.77
C ILE A 74 9.00 2.49 16.97
N THR A 75 10.32 2.66 17.12
CA THR A 75 10.94 3.98 17.34
C THR A 75 11.53 4.59 16.07
N ASP A 76 11.91 3.75 15.11
CA ASP A 76 12.41 4.17 13.81
C ASP A 76 11.22 4.26 12.84
N LEU A 77 10.72 5.47 12.65
CA LEU A 77 9.48 5.72 11.91
C LEU A 77 9.64 5.56 10.40
N ALA A 78 10.86 5.73 9.87
CA ALA A 78 11.17 5.36 8.48
C ALA A 78 10.98 3.86 8.23
N CYS A 79 11.10 3.04 9.28
CA CYS A 79 10.90 1.60 9.25
C CYS A 79 9.49 1.13 9.67
N LEU A 80 8.58 2.03 10.05
CA LEU A 80 7.25 1.63 10.54
C LEU A 80 6.45 0.84 9.48
N GLN A 81 6.46 1.28 8.22
CA GLN A 81 5.77 0.56 7.14
C GLN A 81 6.35 -0.84 6.92
N GLN A 82 7.67 -0.97 6.97
CA GLN A 82 8.33 -2.27 6.87
C GLN A 82 7.92 -3.17 8.03
N ALA A 83 7.93 -2.65 9.26
CA ALA A 83 7.55 -3.41 10.45
C ALA A 83 6.09 -3.91 10.38
N VAL A 84 5.16 -3.04 9.96
CA VAL A 84 3.75 -3.41 9.74
C VAL A 84 3.62 -4.51 8.69
N ALA A 85 4.24 -4.32 7.52
CA ALA A 85 4.17 -5.27 6.42
C ALA A 85 4.79 -6.61 6.80
N ASP A 86 5.95 -6.59 7.45
CA ASP A 86 6.70 -7.78 7.86
C ASP A 86 5.95 -8.60 8.93
N GLN A 87 5.31 -7.93 9.90
CA GLN A 87 4.49 -8.59 10.91
C GLN A 87 3.18 -9.14 10.32
N ALA A 88 2.48 -8.37 9.47
CA ALA A 88 1.28 -8.84 8.78
C ALA A 88 1.58 -10.04 7.88
N PHE A 89 2.67 -9.99 7.10
CA PHE A 89 3.14 -11.09 6.26
C PHE A 89 3.47 -12.32 7.09
N THR A 90 4.19 -12.16 8.20
CA THR A 90 4.50 -13.26 9.13
C THR A 90 3.22 -13.96 9.61
N ASN A 91 2.20 -13.17 9.97
CA ASN A 91 0.94 -13.71 10.47
C ASN A 91 0.16 -14.43 9.37
N ALA A 92 0.08 -13.85 8.17
CA ALA A 92 -0.58 -14.46 7.01
C ALA A 92 0.12 -15.76 6.58
N LYS A 93 1.46 -15.76 6.56
CA LYS A 93 2.27 -16.96 6.26
C LYS A 93 2.04 -18.08 7.27
N ALA A 94 1.96 -17.75 8.56
CA ALA A 94 1.64 -18.72 9.60
C ALA A 94 0.21 -19.31 9.46
N ALA A 95 -0.71 -18.56 8.86
CA ALA A 95 -2.08 -18.98 8.58
C ALA A 95 -2.26 -19.70 7.22
N ASN A 96 -1.20 -19.78 6.39
CA ASN A 96 -1.28 -20.17 4.97
C ASN A 96 -2.28 -19.31 4.16
N ASP A 97 -2.33 -18.01 4.48
CA ASP A 97 -3.19 -17.04 3.82
C ASP A 97 -2.41 -16.30 2.71
N THR A 98 -2.53 -16.81 1.47
CA THR A 98 -1.88 -16.20 0.30
C THR A 98 -2.40 -14.80 0.02
N GLU A 99 -3.69 -14.52 0.21
CA GLU A 99 -4.24 -13.18 0.02
C GLU A 99 -3.64 -12.21 1.04
N GLY A 100 -3.54 -12.61 2.31
CA GLY A 100 -2.90 -11.83 3.36
C GLY A 100 -1.40 -11.58 3.10
N MET A 101 -0.68 -12.58 2.59
CA MET A 101 0.73 -12.41 2.18
C MET A 101 0.86 -11.42 1.02
N THR A 102 0.05 -11.55 -0.03
CA THR A 102 0.03 -10.64 -1.18
C THR A 102 -0.28 -9.21 -0.77
N ASN A 103 -1.30 -8.99 0.05
CA ASN A 103 -1.66 -7.65 0.52
C ASN A 103 -0.58 -7.02 1.40
N ALA A 104 0.14 -7.81 2.20
CA ALA A 104 1.27 -7.30 2.97
C ALA A 104 2.44 -6.87 2.06
N LEU A 105 2.70 -7.59 0.97
CA LEU A 105 3.68 -7.20 -0.04
C LEU A 105 3.27 -5.91 -0.77
N ILE A 106 2.01 -5.81 -1.21
CA ILE A 106 1.48 -4.59 -1.84
C ILE A 106 1.61 -3.41 -0.87
N PHE A 107 1.19 -3.58 0.38
CA PHE A 107 1.30 -2.55 1.42
C PHE A 107 2.73 -2.07 1.63
N ARG A 108 3.73 -2.96 1.55
CA ARG A 108 5.15 -2.59 1.66
C ARG A 108 5.60 -1.67 0.53
N ALA A 109 5.03 -1.84 -0.66
CA ALA A 109 5.35 -1.08 -1.85
C ALA A 109 4.57 0.25 -1.96
N LEU A 110 3.44 0.40 -1.26
CA LEU A 110 2.65 1.64 -1.29
C LEU A 110 3.50 2.86 -0.91
N GLU A 111 3.20 3.99 -1.52
CA GLU A 111 3.84 5.26 -1.19
C GLU A 111 3.56 5.65 0.26
N ARG A 112 4.63 6.06 0.98
CA ARG A 112 4.50 6.73 2.27
C ARG A 112 4.56 8.23 2.04
N ASN A 113 3.52 8.93 2.45
CA ASN A 113 3.43 10.36 2.21
C ASN A 113 4.37 11.16 3.13
N THR A 114 4.95 12.25 2.59
CA THR A 114 5.96 13.08 3.27
C THR A 114 5.45 14.47 3.65
N GLY A 115 4.19 14.79 3.33
CA GLY A 115 3.58 16.09 3.59
C GLY A 115 4.06 17.21 2.66
N LYS A 116 4.80 16.87 1.59
CA LYS A 116 5.24 17.80 0.55
C LYS A 116 5.32 17.08 -0.80
N VAL A 117 4.69 17.66 -1.81
CA VAL A 117 4.76 17.16 -3.19
C VAL A 117 6.21 17.13 -3.69
N GLY A 118 6.61 15.99 -4.24
CA GLY A 118 7.94 15.74 -4.81
C GLY A 118 9.05 15.54 -3.79
N LEU A 119 8.71 15.38 -2.50
CA LEU A 119 9.68 14.98 -1.48
C LEU A 119 9.67 13.45 -1.33
N ALA A 120 10.81 12.84 -1.68
CA ALA A 120 11.06 11.42 -1.46
C ALA A 120 10.94 11.04 0.03
N SER A 121 10.35 9.88 0.30
CA SER A 121 10.22 9.34 1.65
C SER A 121 11.51 8.64 2.06
N GLU A 122 11.87 8.79 3.35
CA GLU A 122 13.06 8.12 3.88
C GLU A 122 12.89 6.59 3.82
N LEU A 123 13.89 5.90 3.28
CA LEU A 123 13.92 4.44 3.17
C LEU A 123 14.29 3.81 4.52
N CYS A 124 13.59 2.73 4.87
CA CYS A 124 14.00 1.89 6.01
C CYS A 124 15.34 1.19 5.71
N THR A 125 16.28 1.24 6.66
CA THR A 125 17.58 0.55 6.55
C THR A 125 17.70 -0.69 7.43
N GLN A 126 16.64 -1.04 8.16
CA GLN A 126 16.63 -2.22 9.01
C GLN A 126 16.36 -3.49 8.20
N THR A 127 16.81 -4.62 8.74
CA THR A 127 16.56 -5.93 8.12
C THR A 127 15.17 -6.44 8.49
N ALA A 128 14.32 -6.70 7.51
CA ALA A 128 13.05 -7.39 7.69
C ALA A 128 13.26 -8.88 8.00
N LYS A 129 12.34 -9.48 8.75
CA LYS A 129 12.38 -10.91 9.08
C LYS A 129 12.08 -11.78 7.85
N ASN A 130 11.15 -11.34 7.00
CA ASN A 130 10.75 -12.07 5.79
C ASN A 130 11.56 -11.57 4.59
N PRO A 131 12.29 -12.46 3.88
CA PRO A 131 13.04 -12.09 2.68
C PRO A 131 12.18 -11.41 1.60
N GLU A 132 10.92 -11.82 1.48
CA GLU A 132 9.97 -11.27 0.51
C GLU A 132 9.67 -9.79 0.79
N ILE A 133 9.58 -9.41 2.07
CA ILE A 133 9.40 -8.02 2.51
C ILE A 133 10.71 -7.25 2.43
N GLN A 134 11.84 -7.90 2.75
CA GLN A 134 13.19 -7.31 2.65
C GLN A 134 13.55 -6.88 1.22
N ALA A 135 13.06 -7.62 0.22
CA ALA A 135 13.31 -7.31 -1.19
C ALA A 135 12.61 -6.03 -1.65
N LEU A 136 11.66 -5.52 -0.89
CA LEU A 136 10.81 -4.39 -1.27
C LEU A 136 11.15 -3.12 -0.49
N THR A 137 10.97 -2.00 -1.19
CA THR A 137 10.93 -0.66 -0.61
C THR A 137 9.64 0.02 -1.05
N GLN A 138 9.31 1.14 -0.42
CA GLN A 138 8.12 1.89 -0.76
C GLN A 138 8.29 2.74 -2.03
N HIS A 139 7.20 2.90 -2.77
CA HIS A 139 7.10 3.91 -3.81
C HIS A 139 7.46 5.30 -3.26
N GLN A 140 8.03 6.10 -4.14
CA GLN A 140 8.35 7.50 -3.90
C GLN A 140 7.25 8.37 -4.47
N ASP A 141 7.11 9.57 -3.90
CA ASP A 141 6.18 10.58 -4.41
C ASP A 141 6.42 10.75 -5.93
N PRO A 142 5.38 10.63 -6.78
CA PRO A 142 5.54 10.61 -8.24
C PRO A 142 6.12 11.89 -8.84
N ALA A 143 6.07 13.01 -8.12
CA ALA A 143 6.71 14.26 -8.51
C ALA A 143 8.17 14.37 -8.06
N SER A 144 8.70 13.36 -7.36
CA SER A 144 10.11 13.30 -6.95
C SER A 144 11.02 13.02 -8.14
N GLU A 145 12.30 13.39 -7.99
CA GLU A 145 13.31 13.10 -9.01
C GLU A 145 13.43 11.58 -9.25
N ASN A 146 13.37 11.17 -10.52
CA ASN A 146 13.45 9.76 -10.96
C ASN A 146 12.34 8.83 -10.43
N ALA A 147 11.26 9.36 -9.84
CA ALA A 147 10.20 8.55 -9.23
C ALA A 147 9.62 7.49 -10.19
N ALA A 148 9.34 7.84 -11.45
CA ALA A 148 8.79 6.90 -12.43
C ALA A 148 9.69 5.67 -12.64
N ALA A 149 11.02 5.84 -12.70
CA ALA A 149 11.94 4.71 -12.86
C ALA A 149 12.08 3.90 -11.57
N THR A 150 12.14 4.58 -10.42
CA THR A 150 12.21 3.95 -9.09
C THR A 150 10.95 3.13 -8.80
N ASN A 151 9.77 3.71 -8.96
CA ASN A 151 8.49 3.05 -8.68
C ASN A 151 8.27 1.86 -9.63
N LYS A 152 8.61 2.02 -10.92
CA LYS A 152 8.62 0.90 -11.86
C LYS A 152 9.49 -0.27 -11.40
N ALA A 153 10.69 0.00 -10.89
CA ALA A 153 11.58 -1.06 -10.37
C ALA A 153 10.99 -1.74 -9.12
N ILE A 154 10.36 -0.97 -8.24
CA ILE A 154 9.68 -1.47 -7.05
C ILE A 154 8.49 -2.36 -7.43
N ALA A 155 7.60 -1.88 -8.31
CA ALA A 155 6.45 -2.65 -8.80
C ALA A 155 6.89 -3.95 -9.51
N LEU A 156 8.03 -3.92 -10.20
CA LEU A 156 8.56 -5.11 -10.88
C LEU A 156 9.05 -6.15 -9.88
N GLU A 157 9.73 -5.71 -8.83
CA GLU A 157 10.16 -6.59 -7.76
C GLU A 157 8.97 -7.11 -6.96
N LEU A 158 7.97 -6.26 -6.69
CA LEU A 158 6.71 -6.65 -6.07
C LEU A 158 6.03 -7.79 -6.83
N ALA A 159 5.91 -7.70 -8.16
CA ALA A 159 5.32 -8.75 -8.97
C ALA A 159 6.02 -10.11 -8.80
N LYS A 160 7.36 -10.12 -8.72
CA LYS A 160 8.13 -11.35 -8.46
C LYS A 160 7.89 -11.89 -7.05
N GLN A 161 7.82 -11.01 -6.06
CA GLN A 161 7.58 -11.44 -4.68
C GLN A 161 6.16 -12.01 -4.52
N ILE A 162 5.15 -11.40 -5.14
CA ILE A 162 3.78 -11.92 -5.17
C ILE A 162 3.75 -13.31 -5.84
N ALA A 163 4.41 -13.47 -6.99
CA ALA A 163 4.53 -14.76 -7.67
C ALA A 163 5.16 -15.83 -6.77
N SER A 164 6.21 -15.46 -6.01
CA SER A 164 6.97 -16.38 -5.17
C SER A 164 6.16 -16.95 -3.99
N VAL A 165 5.10 -16.25 -3.56
CA VAL A 165 4.19 -16.69 -2.48
C VAL A 165 2.90 -17.33 -3.03
N GLY A 166 2.80 -17.49 -4.36
CA GLY A 166 1.66 -18.10 -5.03
C GLY A 166 0.48 -17.16 -5.29
N GLY A 167 0.65 -15.83 -5.17
CA GLY A 167 -0.35 -14.84 -5.55
C GLY A 167 -0.36 -14.53 -7.04
N ASP A 168 -1.33 -13.72 -7.51
CA ASP A 168 -1.36 -13.23 -8.88
C ASP A 168 -0.37 -12.07 -9.06
N PRO A 169 0.68 -12.20 -9.89
CA PRO A 169 1.64 -11.12 -10.10
C PRO A 169 1.04 -9.82 -10.63
N LEU A 170 -0.12 -9.88 -11.29
CA LEU A 170 -0.84 -8.70 -11.75
C LEU A 170 -1.36 -7.83 -10.61
N ASP A 171 -1.52 -8.38 -9.40
CA ASP A 171 -1.88 -7.60 -8.22
C ASP A 171 -0.81 -6.55 -7.85
N ALA A 172 0.40 -6.66 -8.39
CA ALA A 172 1.41 -5.61 -8.26
C ALA A 172 0.94 -4.25 -8.84
N LEU A 173 0.05 -4.26 -9.84
CA LEU A 173 -0.55 -3.04 -10.39
C LEU A 173 -1.38 -2.26 -9.37
N LEU A 174 -1.88 -2.94 -8.32
CA LEU A 174 -2.63 -2.31 -7.24
C LEU A 174 -1.77 -1.43 -6.32
N SER A 175 -0.44 -1.47 -6.47
CA SER A 175 0.48 -0.60 -5.71
C SER A 175 0.73 0.77 -6.35
N GLY A 176 0.17 0.98 -7.55
CA GLY A 176 0.39 2.19 -8.35
C GLY A 176 0.05 3.48 -7.61
N THR A 177 0.70 4.57 -8.01
CA THR A 177 0.55 5.87 -7.36
C THR A 177 -0.46 6.76 -8.10
N PHE A 178 -0.68 7.97 -7.59
CA PHE A 178 -1.38 9.03 -8.32
C PHE A 178 -0.51 9.59 -9.46
N ALA A 179 -1.11 10.40 -10.34
CA ALA A 179 -0.35 11.22 -11.27
C ALA A 179 0.52 12.26 -10.51
N PRO A 180 1.73 12.59 -10.98
CA PRO A 180 2.60 13.59 -10.35
C PRO A 180 1.90 14.93 -10.09
N GLY A 181 2.03 15.43 -8.85
CA GLY A 181 1.51 16.74 -8.44
C GLY A 181 2.41 17.91 -8.85
N ASP A 182 1.96 19.14 -8.59
CA ASP A 182 2.79 20.34 -8.73
C ASP A 182 3.70 20.50 -7.50
N VAL A 183 5.01 20.50 -7.70
CA VAL A 183 6.02 20.69 -6.64
C VAL A 183 5.94 22.08 -5.98
N ASN A 184 5.25 23.03 -6.60
CA ASN A 184 4.99 24.36 -6.06
C ASN A 184 3.65 24.45 -5.31
N ASP A 185 2.91 23.35 -5.17
CA ASP A 185 1.67 23.29 -4.41
C ASP A 185 1.94 23.55 -2.92
N ALA A 186 1.52 24.72 -2.46
CA ALA A 186 1.67 25.15 -1.07
C ALA A 186 0.81 24.34 -0.07
N THR A 187 -0.17 23.57 -0.55
CA THR A 187 -1.02 22.72 0.29
C THR A 187 -0.37 21.38 0.59
N GLY A 188 0.58 20.94 -0.25
CA GLY A 188 1.20 19.62 -0.15
C GLY A 188 0.24 18.46 -0.47
N LYS A 189 -0.93 18.75 -1.07
CA LYS A 189 -1.96 17.73 -1.33
C LYS A 189 -1.64 16.91 -2.59
N GLY A 190 -1.21 17.55 -3.67
CA GLY A 190 -1.04 16.85 -4.95
C GLY A 190 -2.39 16.32 -5.50
N ASN A 191 -2.34 15.31 -6.39
CA ASN A 191 -3.51 14.76 -7.09
C ASN A 191 -4.25 13.64 -6.33
N THR A 192 -4.07 13.59 -5.02
CA THR A 192 -4.53 12.50 -4.16
C THR A 192 -6.00 12.60 -3.75
N CYS A 193 -6.50 11.52 -3.17
CA CYS A 193 -7.78 11.41 -2.48
C CYS A 193 -7.59 10.73 -1.11
N ASP A 194 -8.50 11.00 -0.18
CA ASP A 194 -8.53 10.42 1.16
C ASP A 194 -9.98 10.25 1.59
N ASP A 195 -10.45 9.01 1.69
CA ASP A 195 -11.83 8.70 2.05
C ASP A 195 -11.89 7.39 2.86
N ALA A 196 -12.04 7.51 4.18
CA ALA A 196 -12.14 6.37 5.08
C ALA A 196 -13.48 5.59 4.96
N ASP A 197 -14.50 6.20 4.35
CA ASP A 197 -15.80 5.56 4.12
C ASP A 197 -15.80 4.73 2.83
N ASP A 198 -14.89 5.00 1.90
CA ASP A 198 -14.64 4.19 0.71
C ASP A 198 -13.84 2.92 1.04
N LYS A 199 -14.54 1.78 1.13
CA LYS A 199 -13.93 0.49 1.48
C LYS A 199 -13.08 -0.12 0.37
N GLU A 200 -13.26 0.31 -0.87
CA GLU A 200 -12.39 -0.14 -1.96
C GLU A 200 -11.10 0.68 -1.99
N GLY A 201 -11.22 1.97 -1.66
CA GLY A 201 -10.15 2.94 -1.69
C GLY A 201 -10.35 3.91 -2.84
N CYS A 202 -10.32 5.20 -2.52
CA CYS A 202 -10.73 6.24 -3.45
C CYS A 202 -9.85 6.31 -4.73
N ILE A 203 -8.61 5.78 -4.69
CA ILE A 203 -7.76 5.73 -5.89
C ILE A 203 -8.36 4.80 -6.96
N PHE A 204 -9.04 3.75 -6.54
CA PHE A 204 -9.67 2.77 -7.42
C PHE A 204 -11.05 3.26 -7.86
N THR A 205 -11.89 3.69 -6.93
CA THR A 205 -13.28 4.08 -7.25
C THR A 205 -13.36 5.33 -8.11
N GLN A 206 -12.37 6.23 -7.99
CA GLN A 206 -12.27 7.43 -8.81
C GLN A 206 -11.37 7.27 -10.05
N ASN A 207 -10.83 6.06 -10.29
CA ASN A 207 -9.91 5.75 -11.39
C ASN A 207 -8.70 6.69 -11.45
N LEU A 208 -8.08 6.95 -10.30
CA LEU A 208 -6.93 7.83 -10.15
C LEU A 208 -5.59 7.08 -10.14
N LEU A 209 -5.63 5.75 -10.10
CA LEU A 209 -4.43 4.91 -10.10
C LEU A 209 -3.70 5.03 -11.44
N VAL A 210 -2.42 5.38 -11.37
CA VAL A 210 -1.48 5.33 -12.48
C VAL A 210 -0.60 4.10 -12.27
N PRO A 211 -0.72 3.06 -13.11
CA PRO A 211 0.10 1.87 -12.95
C PRO A 211 1.55 2.15 -13.36
N ASP A 212 2.51 1.70 -12.55
CA ASP A 212 3.95 1.84 -12.84
C ASP A 212 4.45 0.86 -13.92
N LEU A 213 3.65 -0.16 -14.22
CA LEU A 213 3.95 -1.24 -15.14
C LEU A 213 2.75 -1.57 -16.05
N THR A 214 3.05 -2.18 -17.18
CA THR A 214 2.06 -2.87 -18.00
C THR A 214 1.95 -4.35 -17.62
N GLU A 215 0.82 -4.99 -17.91
CA GLU A 215 0.65 -6.43 -17.70
C GLU A 215 1.73 -7.26 -18.43
N ASP A 216 2.12 -6.84 -19.64
CA ASP A 216 3.12 -7.55 -20.45
C ASP A 216 4.51 -7.49 -19.79
N GLU A 217 4.86 -6.37 -19.18
CA GLU A 217 6.11 -6.25 -18.42
C GLU A 217 6.12 -7.14 -17.18
N ILE A 218 4.99 -7.25 -16.48
CA ILE A 218 4.84 -8.16 -15.35
C ILE A 218 5.00 -9.61 -15.81
N LYS A 219 4.23 -10.04 -16.82
CA LYS A 219 4.27 -11.41 -17.36
C LYS A 219 5.68 -11.77 -17.85
N ALA A 220 6.37 -10.85 -18.50
CA ALA A 220 7.75 -11.04 -18.93
C ALA A 220 8.72 -11.22 -17.75
N ALA A 221 8.50 -10.52 -16.64
CA ALA A 221 9.42 -10.52 -15.50
C ALA A 221 9.26 -11.72 -14.55
N VAL A 222 8.04 -12.23 -14.38
CA VAL A 222 7.79 -13.43 -13.56
C VAL A 222 8.02 -14.73 -14.33
N GLY A 223 8.22 -14.63 -15.65
CA GLY A 223 8.22 -15.77 -16.57
C GLY A 223 6.81 -16.31 -16.75
N ASN A 224 6.50 -16.84 -17.94
CA ASN A 224 5.27 -17.60 -18.14
C ASN A 224 5.31 -18.86 -17.26
N ASN A 225 4.88 -18.77 -16.01
CA ASN A 225 4.65 -19.92 -15.15
C ASN A 225 3.42 -20.74 -15.60
N THR A 226 2.93 -20.52 -16.82
CA THR A 226 2.14 -21.49 -17.58
C THR A 226 3.05 -22.53 -18.24
N ALA A 227 3.77 -23.30 -17.41
CA ALA A 227 4.03 -24.69 -17.74
C ALA A 227 2.74 -25.49 -17.49
N VAL A 228 1.71 -25.23 -18.29
CA VAL A 228 0.60 -26.17 -18.44
C VAL A 228 1.10 -27.18 -19.46
N ASP A 229 1.62 -28.28 -18.93
CA ASP A 229 1.68 -29.61 -19.54
C ASP A 229 1.33 -29.66 -21.04
N GLN A 230 2.28 -29.29 -21.90
CA GLN A 230 2.28 -29.78 -23.28
C GLN A 230 2.66 -31.25 -23.18
N VAL A 231 1.66 -32.09 -22.93
CA VAL A 231 1.71 -33.49 -23.31
C VAL A 231 1.80 -33.48 -24.84
N ASP A 232 3.04 -33.49 -25.33
CA ASP A 232 3.37 -33.79 -26.72
C ASP A 232 2.90 -35.23 -27.01
N ASN A 233 1.63 -35.38 -27.36
CA ASN A 233 1.15 -36.56 -28.07
C ASN A 233 1.62 -36.45 -29.52
N ASN A 234 2.91 -36.68 -29.75
CA ASN A 234 3.39 -37.05 -31.07
C ASN A 234 3.84 -38.50 -31.00
N ALA A 235 2.92 -39.36 -31.45
CA ALA A 235 3.15 -40.77 -31.63
C ALA A 235 4.35 -40.98 -32.55
N ASP A 236 5.25 -41.80 -32.03
CA ASP A 236 6.31 -42.52 -32.71
C ASP A 236 5.77 -43.24 -33.96
N GLU A 237 5.98 -42.66 -35.15
CA GLU A 237 5.94 -43.42 -36.41
C GLU A 237 7.38 -43.67 -36.86
N GLY A 238 7.92 -44.78 -36.35
CA GLY A 238 9.21 -45.32 -36.77
C GLY A 238 9.21 -46.84 -36.80
N ALA A 239 9.34 -47.37 -38.02
CA ALA A 239 9.91 -48.67 -38.39
C ALA A 239 8.94 -49.79 -38.84
N ASP A 240 8.83 -49.88 -40.17
CA ASP A 240 9.43 -50.95 -40.97
C ASP A 240 9.17 -52.42 -40.56
N GLY A 241 8.50 -53.15 -41.46
CA GLY A 241 8.13 -54.54 -41.29
C GLY A 241 7.72 -55.14 -42.63
N ASP A 242 8.70 -55.22 -43.52
CA ASP A 242 8.65 -55.91 -44.80
C ASP A 242 8.31 -57.40 -44.63
N ASP A 243 7.57 -57.91 -45.63
CA ASP A 243 7.53 -59.30 -46.08
C ASP A 243 6.89 -60.38 -45.17
N LYS A 244 5.73 -60.92 -45.59
CA LYS A 244 5.54 -62.36 -45.87
C LYS A 244 4.36 -62.63 -46.80
N ALA A 245 4.73 -63.24 -47.92
CA ALA A 245 3.86 -63.90 -48.89
C ALA A 245 3.07 -65.11 -48.35
N HIS A 246 2.10 -65.53 -49.18
CA HIS A 246 1.54 -66.87 -49.39
C HIS A 246 0.21 -67.21 -48.66
N GLU A 247 -0.92 -67.17 -49.37
CA GLU A 247 -1.57 -68.32 -50.05
C GLU A 247 -2.92 -67.89 -50.66
N GLY A 248 -3.18 -68.26 -51.92
CA GLY A 248 -4.50 -68.16 -52.58
C GLY A 248 -4.51 -67.45 -53.92
#